data_AF-A0AAI9GFW2-F1
#
_entry.id   AF-A0AAI9GFW2-F1
#
_cell.length_a   1.000
_cell.length_b   1.000
_cell.length_c   1.000
_cell.angle_alpha   90.00
_cell.angle_beta   90.00
_cell.angle_gamma   90.00
#
_symmetry.space_group_name_H-M   'P 1'
#
loop_
_entity.id
_entity.type
_entity.pdbx_description
1 polymer ?
#
loop_
_entity_poly.entity_id
_entity_poly.type
_entity_poly.pdbx_seq_one_letter_code
_entity_poly.pdbx_strand_id
1 'polypeptide(L)'
;MNKPADLKPRNLSAAVRLRLNEIENWLDRGLTRHEIAEILDSEYSFSVTAKGLEMALYRTRQNRKNVLHNTHDKSSAKGAAESVLHNTQPSEPEAQESEKAESPGIIDKEFFNKIGENFDPKKFNKKF
;
A
#
# COMPACT_ATOMS: atom_id res chain seq x y z
N MET A 1 -7.71 29.95 7.85
CA MET A 1 -7.60 28.75 6.98
C MET A 1 -6.23 28.79 6.33
N ASN A 2 -5.31 27.93 6.75
CA ASN A 2 -3.99 27.84 6.12
C ASN A 2 -4.17 27.17 4.76
N LYS A 3 -4.04 27.92 3.66
CA LYS A 3 -3.87 27.31 2.34
C LYS A 3 -2.54 26.55 2.38
N PRO A 4 -2.51 25.23 2.08
CA PRO A 4 -1.24 24.57 1.88
C PRO A 4 -0.52 25.33 0.75
N ALA A 5 0.76 25.64 0.99
CA ALA A 5 1.58 26.46 0.12
C ALA A 5 1.31 26.20 -1.37
N ASP A 6 1.26 27.27 -2.18
CA ASP A 6 1.02 27.34 -3.64
C ASP A 6 2.07 26.58 -4.49
N LEU A 7 2.73 25.58 -3.91
CA LEU A 7 3.69 24.73 -4.56
C LEU A 7 2.94 23.73 -5.45
N LYS A 8 2.97 24.01 -6.76
CA LYS A 8 2.50 23.05 -7.78
C LYS A 8 3.19 21.70 -7.55
N PRO A 9 2.45 20.59 -7.42
CA PRO A 9 3.04 19.28 -7.20
C PRO A 9 3.96 18.92 -8.37
N ARG A 10 5.17 18.48 -8.03
CA ARG A 10 6.19 18.08 -9.02
C ARG A 10 5.92 16.71 -9.66
N ASN A 11 5.07 15.89 -9.04
CA ASN A 11 4.70 14.56 -9.53
C ASN A 11 3.30 14.16 -9.02
N LEU A 12 2.77 13.08 -9.62
CA LEU A 12 1.45 12.54 -9.27
C LEU A 12 1.29 12.21 -7.78
N SER A 13 2.32 11.64 -7.15
CA SER A 13 2.22 11.29 -5.72
C SER A 13 2.08 12.53 -4.85
N ALA A 14 2.79 13.61 -5.18
CA ALA A 14 2.66 14.89 -4.48
C ALA A 14 1.27 15.50 -4.70
N ALA A 15 0.74 15.46 -5.92
CA ALA A 15 -0.59 15.97 -6.25
C ALA A 15 -1.68 15.23 -5.46
N VAL A 16 -1.62 13.89 -5.45
CA VAL A 16 -2.56 13.05 -4.72
C VAL A 16 -2.48 13.27 -3.21
N ARG A 17 -1.28 13.51 -2.65
CA ARG A 17 -1.13 13.84 -1.23
C ARG A 17 -1.74 15.19 -0.88
N LEU A 18 -1.49 16.21 -1.69
CA LEU A 18 -1.99 17.57 -1.46
C LEU A 18 -3.53 17.64 -1.56
N ARG A 19 -4.11 16.91 -2.52
CA ARG A 19 -5.54 16.99 -2.86
C ARG A 19 -6.30 15.69 -2.57
N LEU A 20 -5.82 14.87 -1.63
CA LEU A 20 -6.43 13.56 -1.34
C LEU A 20 -7.93 13.68 -1.03
N ASN A 21 -8.32 14.61 -0.16
CA ASN A 21 -9.71 14.78 0.24
C ASN A 21 -10.61 15.21 -0.93
N GLU A 22 -10.08 16.02 -1.86
CA GLU A 22 -10.82 16.47 -3.03
C GLU A 22 -11.01 15.34 -4.04
N ILE A 23 -9.95 14.56 -4.28
CA ILE A 23 -10.00 13.37 -5.11
C ILE A 23 -10.97 12.33 -4.53
N GLU A 24 -11.00 12.14 -3.21
CA GLU A 24 -11.96 11.27 -2.54
C GLU A 24 -13.39 11.77 -2.72
N ASN A 25 -13.65 13.06 -2.56
CA ASN A 25 -14.97 13.64 -2.83
C ASN A 25 -15.40 13.52 -4.30
N TRP A 26 -14.48 13.58 -5.27
CA TRP A 26 -14.83 13.29 -6.67
C TRP A 26 -15.22 11.83 -6.88
N LEU A 27 -14.48 10.89 -6.29
CA LEU A 27 -14.82 9.47 -6.33
C LEU A 27 -16.19 9.20 -5.68
N ASP A 28 -16.49 9.84 -4.55
CA ASP A 28 -17.77 9.70 -3.84
C ASP A 28 -18.95 10.26 -4.65
N ARG A 29 -18.69 11.25 -5.51
CA ARG A 29 -19.67 11.81 -6.47
C ARG A 29 -19.82 10.95 -7.74
N GLY A 30 -19.07 9.87 -7.86
CA GLY A 30 -19.14 8.94 -8.98
C GLY A 30 -18.22 9.27 -10.15
N LEU A 31 -17.28 10.22 -10.03
CA LEU A 31 -16.26 10.40 -11.07
C LEU A 31 -15.38 9.16 -11.16
N THR A 32 -15.14 8.73 -12.38
CA THR A 32 -14.27 7.60 -12.67
C THR A 32 -12.80 8.00 -12.48
N ARG A 33 -11.95 7.00 -12.25
CA ARG A 33 -10.50 7.21 -12.14
C ARG A 33 -9.88 7.76 -13.43
N HIS A 34 -10.50 7.52 -14.58
CA HIS A 34 -10.06 8.06 -15.86
C HIS A 34 -10.35 9.56 -15.95
N GLU A 35 -11.57 9.99 -15.62
CA GLU A 35 -11.92 11.41 -15.60
C GLU A 35 -11.05 12.19 -14.60
N ILE A 36 -10.81 11.63 -13.41
CA ILE A 36 -9.93 12.27 -12.43
C ILE A 36 -8.49 12.32 -12.96
N ALA A 37 -8.03 11.28 -13.66
CA ALA A 37 -6.71 11.31 -14.28
C ALA A 37 -6.61 12.43 -15.33
N GLU A 38 -7.60 12.60 -16.19
CA GLU A 38 -7.65 13.68 -17.19
C GLU A 38 -7.69 15.08 -16.56
N ILE A 39 -8.44 15.25 -15.47
CA ILE A 39 -8.44 16.51 -14.70
C ILE A 39 -7.03 16.81 -14.17
N LEU A 40 -6.36 15.81 -13.58
CA LEU A 40 -5.01 16.00 -13.07
C LEU A 40 -3.97 16.18 -14.19
N ASP A 41 -4.15 15.50 -15.32
CA ASP A 41 -3.30 15.59 -16.51
C ASP A 41 -3.40 16.98 -17.18
N SER A 42 -4.59 17.59 -17.17
CA SER A 42 -4.80 18.93 -17.71
C SER A 42 -4.34 20.05 -16.77
N GLU A 43 -4.43 19.85 -15.45
CA GLU A 43 -3.99 20.85 -14.47
C GLU A 43 -2.47 20.84 -14.26
N TYR A 44 -1.86 19.65 -14.32
CA TYR A 44 -0.44 19.47 -14.06
C TYR A 44 0.35 19.17 -15.32
N SER A 45 1.65 19.49 -15.30
CA SER A 45 2.52 19.33 -16.46
C SER A 45 3.14 17.92 -16.54
N PHE A 46 2.50 16.91 -15.96
CA PHE A 46 2.97 15.53 -15.94
C PHE A 46 1.85 14.58 -16.36
N SER A 47 2.22 13.49 -17.04
CA SER A 47 1.24 12.52 -17.53
C SER A 47 0.62 11.71 -16.40
N VAL A 48 -0.71 11.60 -16.40
CA VAL A 48 -1.46 10.82 -15.42
C VAL A 48 -2.21 9.68 -16.10
N THR A 49 -1.86 8.45 -15.75
CA THR A 49 -2.63 7.27 -16.14
C THR A 49 -3.58 6.88 -15.02
N ALA A 50 -4.75 6.31 -15.35
CA ALA A 50 -5.71 5.83 -14.35
C ALA A 50 -5.09 4.79 -13.38
N LYS A 51 -4.23 3.90 -13.90
CA LYS A 51 -3.47 2.94 -13.08
C LYS A 51 -2.47 3.64 -12.15
N GLY A 52 -1.79 4.68 -12.65
CA GLY A 52 -0.89 5.50 -11.84
C GLY A 52 -1.61 6.22 -10.70
N LEU A 53 -2.80 6.77 -10.98
CA LEU A 53 -3.66 7.41 -9.99
C LEU A 53 -4.11 6.41 -8.92
N GLU A 54 -4.55 5.22 -9.31
CA GLU A 54 -4.96 4.17 -8.37
C GLU A 54 -3.82 3.75 -7.44
N MET A 55 -2.62 3.51 -7.98
CA MET A 55 -1.44 3.20 -7.18
C MET A 55 -1.05 4.34 -6.24
N ALA A 56 -1.15 5.60 -6.70
CA ALA A 56 -0.85 6.77 -5.87
C ALA A 56 -1.87 6.94 -4.73
N LEU A 57 -3.16 6.71 -5.00
CA LEU A 57 -4.22 6.73 -3.99
C LEU A 57 -4.02 5.62 -2.96
N TYR A 58 -3.73 4.39 -3.41
CA TYR A 58 -3.45 3.28 -2.51
C TYR A 58 -2.30 3.62 -1.55
N ARG A 59 -1.14 4.05 -2.07
CA ARG A 59 0.03 4.41 -1.26
C ARG A 59 -0.28 5.55 -0.29
N THR A 60 -1.00 6.57 -0.76
CA THR A 60 -1.32 7.75 0.06
C THR A 60 -2.28 7.38 1.19
N ARG A 61 -3.29 6.53 0.93
CA ARG A 61 -4.20 6.01 1.96
C ARG A 61 -3.48 5.15 3.00
N GLN A 62 -2.57 4.29 2.57
CA GLN A 62 -1.75 3.49 3.50
C GLN A 62 -0.87 4.39 4.38
N ASN A 63 -0.22 5.39 3.79
CA ASN A 63 0.59 6.34 4.56
C ASN A 63 -0.26 7.15 5.54
N ARG A 64 -1.48 7.58 5.15
CA ARG A 64 -2.39 8.31 6.05
C ARG A 64 -2.80 7.46 7.24
N LYS A 65 -3.10 6.17 7.03
CA LYS A 65 -3.40 5.24 8.13
C LYS A 65 -2.20 5.11 9.07
N ASN A 66 -1.01 4.83 8.54
CA ASN A 66 0.19 4.65 9.34
C ASN A 66 0.61 5.91 10.13
N VAL A 67 0.44 7.10 9.54
CA VAL A 67 0.72 8.38 10.22
C VAL A 67 -0.22 8.62 11.42
N LEU A 68 -1.49 8.19 11.32
CA LEU A 68 -2.44 8.31 12.43
C LEU A 68 -2.09 7.36 13.60
N HIS A 69 -1.42 6.24 13.33
CA HIS A 69 -0.99 5.28 14.36
C HIS A 69 0.30 5.68 15.11
N ASN A 70 1.01 6.74 14.69
CA ASN A 70 2.20 7.25 15.40
C ASN A 70 1.86 8.27 16.52
N THR A 71 0.59 8.36 16.94
CA THR A 71 0.15 9.34 17.96
C THR A 71 -0.20 8.75 19.33
N HIS A 72 0.08 7.46 19.56
CA HIS A 72 0.11 6.94 20.93
C HIS A 72 1.48 6.31 21.19
N ASP A 73 2.12 6.82 22.24
CA ASP A 73 3.35 6.34 22.86
C ASP A 73 4.68 6.83 22.29
N LYS A 74 5.25 7.74 23.09
CA LYS A 74 6.68 8.07 23.27
C LYS A 74 7.16 9.30 22.52
N SER A 75 7.07 10.41 23.24
CA SER A 75 8.18 11.34 23.41
C SER A 75 9.53 10.61 23.44
N SER A 76 10.27 10.65 22.34
CA SER A 76 11.73 10.66 22.42
C SER A 76 12.27 11.40 21.21
N ALA A 77 12.97 12.49 21.51
CA ALA A 77 13.65 13.33 20.55
C ALA A 77 14.71 12.55 19.74
N LYS A 78 14.60 12.60 18.42
CA LYS A 78 15.67 12.64 17.40
C LYS A 78 14.94 12.58 16.06
N GLY A 79 14.91 13.64 15.25
CA GLY A 79 16.10 14.21 14.63
C GLY A 79 16.28 13.52 13.27
N ALA A 80 15.83 14.22 12.23
CA ALA A 80 16.25 14.16 10.82
C ALA A 80 16.81 12.86 10.21
N ALA A 81 16.26 12.56 9.03
CA ALA A 81 16.78 11.68 8.00
C ALA A 81 16.81 10.19 8.35
N GLU A 82 15.95 9.41 7.70
CA GLU A 82 16.45 8.33 6.85
C GLU A 82 15.35 7.83 5.90
N SER A 83 15.65 8.03 4.62
CA SER A 83 15.01 7.38 3.50
C SER A 83 15.16 5.87 3.66
N VAL A 84 14.08 5.17 4.00
CA VAL A 84 14.06 3.70 4.03
C VAL A 84 14.11 3.18 2.60
N LEU A 85 15.32 3.16 2.04
CA LEU A 85 15.68 2.31 0.92
C LEU A 85 15.73 0.88 1.46
N HIS A 86 14.77 0.04 1.03
CA HIS A 86 14.81 -1.39 1.27
C HIS A 86 15.96 -2.00 0.47
N ASN A 87 17.16 -2.01 1.05
CA ASN A 87 18.21 -2.93 0.64
C ASN A 87 18.09 -4.17 1.50
N THR A 88 17.53 -5.23 0.91
CA THR A 88 17.45 -6.56 1.49
C THR A 88 18.85 -7.10 1.73
N GLN A 89 19.25 -7.22 3.00
CA GLN A 89 20.34 -8.11 3.40
C GLN A 89 19.69 -9.31 4.11
N PRO A 90 19.93 -10.56 3.67
CA PRO A 90 19.41 -11.72 4.38
C PRO A 90 20.34 -11.99 5.57
N SER A 91 19.88 -11.72 6.78
CA SER A 91 20.47 -12.33 7.98
C SER A 91 19.78 -13.67 8.22
N GLU A 92 20.62 -14.71 8.36
CA GLU A 92 20.25 -16.09 8.65
C GLU A 92 19.40 -16.20 9.93
N PRO A 93 18.54 -17.25 10.04
CA PRO A 93 17.58 -17.35 11.12
C PRO A 93 18.25 -17.92 12.39
N GLU A 94 18.31 -17.13 13.46
CA GLU A 94 18.49 -17.68 14.81
C GLU A 94 17.21 -18.42 15.22
N ALA A 95 17.38 -19.72 15.48
CA ALA A 95 16.36 -20.58 16.04
C ALA A 95 15.90 -20.05 17.39
N GLN A 96 14.63 -19.64 17.47
CA GLN A 96 13.94 -19.44 18.73
C GLN A 96 12.75 -20.39 18.77
N GLU A 97 13.00 -21.55 19.39
CA GLU A 97 11.98 -22.45 19.89
C GLU A 97 11.07 -21.64 20.83
N SER A 98 9.83 -21.43 20.40
CA SER A 98 8.77 -20.96 21.27
C SER A 98 7.55 -21.85 21.04
N GLU A 99 7.40 -22.82 21.94
CA GLU A 99 6.13 -23.48 22.17
C GLU A 99 5.08 -22.41 22.49
N LYS A 100 4.08 -22.24 21.62
CA LYS A 100 2.73 -21.83 22.04
C LYS A 100 1.70 -21.90 20.92
N ALA A 101 0.69 -22.71 21.21
CA ALA A 101 -0.71 -22.59 20.83
C ALA A 101 -1.03 -22.56 19.33
N GLU A 102 -1.61 -23.68 18.89
CA GLU A 102 -2.28 -23.88 17.60
C GLU A 102 -3.37 -22.82 17.41
N SER A 103 -2.98 -21.67 16.85
CA SER A 103 -3.90 -20.66 16.35
C SER A 103 -4.46 -21.18 15.03
N PRO A 104 -5.79 -21.35 14.87
CA PRO A 104 -6.38 -21.95 13.67
C PRO A 104 -6.30 -21.04 12.42
N GLY A 105 -5.43 -20.03 12.42
CA GLY A 105 -5.48 -18.89 11.51
C GLY A 105 -4.29 -18.72 10.56
N ILE A 106 -3.24 -19.52 10.65
CA ILE A 106 -2.10 -19.40 9.73
C ILE A 106 -1.94 -20.71 8.98
N ILE A 107 -2.17 -20.66 7.66
CA ILE A 107 -1.92 -21.77 6.76
C ILE A 107 -0.40 -21.92 6.61
N ASP A 108 0.16 -22.88 7.34
CA ASP A 108 1.59 -23.16 7.34
C ASP A 108 2.00 -24.19 6.28
N LYS A 109 3.30 -24.38 6.09
CA LYS A 109 3.84 -25.32 5.08
C LYS A 109 3.30 -26.75 5.24
N GLU A 110 2.98 -27.15 6.47
CA GLU A 110 2.38 -28.46 6.77
C GLU A 110 0.99 -28.63 6.17
N PHE A 111 0.22 -27.55 6.04
CA PHE A 111 -1.06 -27.58 5.33
C PHE A 111 -0.89 -27.96 3.86
N PHE A 112 0.09 -27.37 3.19
CA PHE A 112 0.35 -27.67 1.77
C PHE A 112 0.87 -29.10 1.57
N ASN A 113 1.67 -29.61 2.49
CA ASN A 113 2.11 -31.01 2.45
C ASN A 113 0.92 -31.98 2.57
N LYS A 114 -0.02 -31.70 3.49
CA LYS A 114 -1.23 -32.51 3.70
C LYS A 114 -2.20 -32.48 2.51
N ILE A 115 -2.34 -31.34 1.83
CA ILE A 115 -3.17 -31.24 0.63
C ILE A 115 -2.47 -31.83 -0.59
N GLY A 116 -1.14 -31.70 -0.69
CA GLY A 116 -0.34 -32.24 -1.78
C GLY A 116 -0.48 -33.76 -1.94
N GLU A 117 -0.62 -34.50 -0.83
CA GLU A 117 -0.86 -35.96 -0.89
C GLU A 117 -2.22 -36.33 -1.51
N ASN A 118 -3.23 -35.47 -1.38
CA ASN A 118 -4.58 -35.72 -1.89
C ASN A 118 -4.86 -35.03 -3.23
N PHE A 119 -3.92 -34.22 -3.73
CA PHE A 119 -4.08 -33.46 -4.95
C PHE A 119 -3.44 -34.19 -6.14
N ASP A 120 -4.27 -34.75 -7.02
CA ASP A 120 -3.81 -35.34 -8.29
C ASP A 120 -3.99 -34.34 -9.43
N PRO A 121 -2.91 -33.65 -9.88
CA PRO A 121 -3.00 -32.65 -10.95
C PRO A 121 -3.45 -33.24 -12.29
N LYS A 122 -3.30 -34.55 -12.51
CA LYS A 122 -3.76 -35.21 -13.74
C LYS A 122 -5.28 -35.34 -13.81
N LYS A 123 -5.98 -35.38 -12.67
CA LYS A 123 -7.45 -35.39 -12.60
C LYS A 123 -8.05 -34.00 -12.83
N PHE A 124 -7.30 -32.94 -12.54
CA PHE A 124 -7.77 -31.55 -12.70
C PHE A 124 -7.92 -31.17 -14.19
N ASN A 125 -7.01 -31.65 -15.05
CA ASN A 125 -7.01 -31.34 -16.49
C ASN A 125 -8.06 -32.11 -17.32
N LYS A 126 -8.95 -32.90 -16.71
CA LYS A 126 -9.95 -33.69 -17.45
C LYS A 126 -11.34 -33.04 -17.51
N LYS A 127 -11.49 -31.79 -17.04
CA LYS A 127 -12.78 -31.09 -17.03
C LYS A 127 -12.79 -29.69 -17.65
N PHE A 128 -11.77 -29.34 -18.43
CA PHE A 128 -11.82 -28.21 -19.35
C PHE A 128 -11.33 -28.65 -20.72
#